data_AF-I1DYX9-F1
#
_entry.id   AF-I1DYX9-F1
#
_cell.length_a   1.000
_cell.length_b   1.000
_cell.length_c   1.000
_cell.angle_alpha   90.00
_cell.angle_beta   90.00
_cell.angle_gamma   90.00
#
_symmetry.space_group_name_H-M   'P 1'
#
loop_
_entity.id
_entity.type
_entity.pdbx_description
1 polymer ?
#
loop_
_entity_poly.entity_id
_entity_poly.type
_entity_poly.pdbx_seq_one_letter_code
_entity_poly.pdbx_strand_id
1 'polypeptide(L)'
;MLSFDGRAITLYEEVHPLSTKEKPTTHKLFLRRLSLLLPASCKPVIVPMQDLKRFGSGKFKALGWYFVGRARKPNFYTIDNGAH
;
A
#
# COMPACT_ATOMS: atom_id res chain seq x y z
N MET A 1 10.57 -20.01 10.77
CA MET A 1 10.74 -19.21 9.54
C MET A 1 10.04 -19.96 8.43
N LEU A 2 9.00 -19.38 7.81
CA LEU A 2 8.30 -20.01 6.68
C LEU A 2 9.13 -19.71 5.43
N SER A 3 9.97 -20.65 5.01
CA SER A 3 10.74 -20.52 3.76
C SER A 3 9.93 -21.15 2.65
N PHE A 4 9.52 -20.35 1.67
CA PHE A 4 8.78 -20.81 0.50
C PHE A 4 9.67 -20.69 -0.74
N ASP A 5 9.58 -21.69 -1.60
CA ASP A 5 10.39 -21.87 -2.81
C ASP A 5 9.97 -20.89 -3.93
N GLY A 6 9.96 -19.59 -3.62
CA GLY A 6 9.62 -18.50 -4.54
C GLY A 6 8.14 -18.34 -4.90
N ARG A 7 7.23 -19.21 -4.42
CA ARG A 7 5.79 -19.04 -4.70
C ARG A 7 5.16 -17.99 -3.78
N ALA A 8 4.35 -17.12 -4.36
CA ALA A 8 3.56 -16.15 -3.60
C ALA A 8 2.47 -16.87 -2.78
N ILE A 9 2.27 -16.43 -1.54
CA ILE A 9 1.19 -16.90 -0.67
C ILE A 9 0.27 -15.72 -0.39
N THR A 10 -1.03 -15.92 -0.59
CA THR A 10 -2.04 -14.96 -0.18
C THR A 10 -2.19 -15.00 1.34
N LEU A 11 -1.68 -13.98 2.03
CA LEU A 11 -1.88 -13.83 3.48
C LEU A 11 -3.26 -13.27 3.82
N TYR A 12 -3.80 -12.42 2.94
CA TYR A 12 -5.04 -11.72 3.19
C TYR A 12 -5.71 -11.30 1.88
N GLU A 13 -7.01 -11.55 1.76
CA GLU A 13 -7.86 -11.17 0.63
C GLU A 13 -9.21 -10.66 1.14
N GLU A 14 -9.70 -9.58 0.54
CA GLU A 14 -11.03 -9.03 0.82
C GLU A 14 -11.82 -8.87 -0.49
N VAL A 15 -13.08 -9.29 -0.51
CA VAL A 15 -14.00 -9.07 -1.62
C VAL A 15 -14.88 -7.86 -1.30
N HIS A 16 -14.90 -6.89 -2.20
CA HIS A 16 -15.65 -5.64 -2.05
C HIS A 16 -16.66 -5.45 -3.18
N PRO A 17 -17.87 -4.92 -2.91
CA PRO A 17 -18.82 -4.61 -3.96
C PRO A 17 -18.30 -3.49 -4.86
N LEU A 18 -18.73 -3.50 -6.14
CA LEU A 18 -18.34 -2.50 -7.14
C LEU A 18 -18.63 -1.06 -6.70
N SER A 19 -19.68 -0.86 -5.89
CA SER A 19 -20.03 0.43 -5.29
C SER A 19 -18.92 1.02 -4.41
N THR A 20 -17.95 0.22 -3.98
CA THR A 20 -16.82 0.63 -3.13
C THR A 20 -15.46 0.49 -3.82
N LYS A 21 -15.46 0.14 -5.11
CA LYS A 21 -14.26 0.08 -5.94
C LYS A 21 -13.50 1.40 -5.83
N GLU A 22 -12.22 1.31 -5.51
CA GLU A 22 -11.30 2.46 -5.47
C GLU A 22 -11.63 3.55 -4.44
N LYS A 23 -12.58 3.31 -3.52
CA LYS A 23 -12.93 4.29 -2.48
C LYS A 23 -11.82 4.40 -1.43
N PRO A 24 -11.45 5.61 -0.99
CA PRO A 24 -10.41 5.79 0.04
C PRO A 24 -10.72 5.10 1.37
N THR A 25 -12.01 4.99 1.72
CA THR A 25 -12.48 4.32 2.95
C THR A 25 -12.16 2.84 2.93
N THR A 26 -12.46 2.14 1.84
CA THR A 26 -12.16 0.72 1.63
C THR A 26 -10.66 0.45 1.75
N HIS A 27 -9.84 1.28 1.10
CA HIS A 27 -8.38 1.16 1.16
C HIS A 27 -7.81 1.38 2.57
N LYS A 28 -8.36 2.34 3.32
CA LYS A 28 -7.95 2.59 4.71
C LYS A 28 -8.30 1.41 5.61
N LEU A 29 -9.50 0.85 5.45
CA LEU A 29 -9.95 -0.30 6.24
C LEU A 29 -9.11 -1.55 5.94
N PHE A 30 -8.84 -1.81 4.66
CA PHE A 30 -7.97 -2.89 4.21
C PHE A 30 -6.58 -2.81 4.85
N LEU A 31 -5.91 -1.65 4.76
CA LEU A 31 -4.59 -1.47 5.36
C LEU A 31 -4.59 -1.61 6.88
N ARG A 32 -5.65 -1.13 7.55
CA ARG A 32 -5.80 -1.29 9.00
C ARG A 32 -5.94 -2.76 9.37
N ARG A 33 -6.76 -3.53 8.65
CA ARG A 33 -6.91 -4.97 8.89
C ARG A 33 -5.61 -5.72 8.63
N LEU A 34 -4.95 -5.43 7.52
CA LEU A 34 -3.64 -6.00 7.20
C LEU A 34 -2.61 -5.69 8.29
N SER A 35 -2.57 -4.48 8.84
CA SER A 35 -1.63 -4.12 9.93
C SER A 35 -1.89 -4.86 11.23
N LEU A 36 -3.12 -5.32 11.48
CA LEU A 36 -3.46 -6.10 12.67
C LEU A 36 -3.11 -7.59 12.50
N LEU A 37 -3.03 -8.08 11.27
CA LEU A 37 -2.65 -9.46 10.95
C LEU A 37 -1.14 -9.66 10.90
N LEU A 38 -0.40 -8.61 10.52
CA LEU A 38 1.05 -8.68 10.42
C LEU A 38 1.71 -8.51 11.81
N PRO A 39 2.83 -9.20 12.08
CA PRO A 39 3.63 -8.93 13.27
C PRO A 39 4.07 -7.47 13.33
N ALA A 40 4.16 -6.89 14.52
CA ALA A 40 4.54 -5.48 14.72
C ALA A 40 5.92 -5.12 14.14
N SER A 41 6.83 -6.09 14.01
CA SER A 41 8.15 -5.92 13.40
C SER A 41 8.14 -5.96 11.87
N CYS A 42 7.02 -6.33 11.24
CA CYS A 42 6.89 -6.47 9.80
C CYS A 42 6.70 -5.10 9.13
N LYS A 43 7.56 -4.79 8.16
CA LYS A 43 7.48 -3.58 7.33
C LYS A 43 7.31 -3.99 5.85
N PRO A 44 6.09 -4.35 5.42
CA PRO A 44 5.86 -4.84 4.07
C PRO A 44 6.12 -3.73 3.02
N VAL A 45 6.45 -4.16 1.81
CA VAL A 45 6.49 -3.30 0.61
C VAL A 45 5.16 -3.45 -0.12
N ILE A 46 4.38 -2.39 -0.19
CA ILE A 46 3.07 -2.40 -0.86
C ILE A 46 3.19 -1.99 -2.32
N VAL A 47 2.62 -2.78 -3.22
CA VAL A 47 2.55 -2.47 -4.66
C VAL A 47 1.09 -2.12 -5.02
N PRO A 48 0.67 -0.85 -4.89
CA PRO A 48 -0.68 -0.46 -5.27
C PRO A 48 -0.87 -0.53 -6.79
N MET A 49 -1.98 -1.13 -7.21
CA MET A 49 -2.39 -1.19 -8.62
C MET A 49 -2.89 0.17 -9.15
N GLN A 50 -3.33 1.04 -8.24
CA GLN A 50 -3.74 2.41 -8.56
C GLN A 50 -2.54 3.37 -8.56
N ASP A 51 -2.69 4.52 -9.21
CA ASP A 51 -1.68 5.58 -9.13
C ASP A 51 -1.48 6.06 -7.68
N LEU A 52 -0.25 6.45 -7.38
CA LEU A 52 0.14 6.81 -6.02
C LEU A 52 -0.62 8.03 -5.48
N LYS A 53 -0.96 8.99 -6.36
CA LYS A 53 -1.72 10.20 -6.02
C LYS A 53 -3.11 9.83 -5.49
N ARG A 54 -3.83 8.96 -6.19
CA ARG A 54 -5.17 8.54 -5.81
C ARG A 54 -5.18 7.66 -4.57
N PHE A 55 -4.15 6.83 -4.40
CA PHE A 55 -4.05 5.97 -3.22
C PHE A 55 -3.74 6.76 -1.92
N GLY A 56 -2.83 7.73 -2.03
CA GLY A 56 -2.32 8.54 -0.94
C GLY A 56 -1.18 7.87 -0.18
N SER A 57 0.06 8.29 -0.47
CA SER A 57 1.29 7.76 0.13
C SER A 57 1.41 7.98 1.65
N GLY A 58 0.69 8.97 2.20
CA GLY A 58 0.72 9.28 3.63
C GLY A 58 0.30 8.13 4.53
N LYS A 59 -0.57 7.23 4.06
CA LYS A 59 -1.04 6.07 4.84
C LYS A 59 0.08 5.07 5.10
N PHE A 60 0.92 4.79 4.10
CA PHE A 60 2.05 3.88 4.25
C PHE A 60 3.12 4.48 5.16
N LYS A 61 3.40 5.78 5.00
CA LYS A 61 4.35 6.50 5.86
C LYS A 61 3.91 6.49 7.32
N ALA A 62 2.63 6.71 7.61
CA ALA A 62 2.09 6.64 8.97
C ALA A 62 2.21 5.24 9.60
N LEU A 63 2.17 4.17 8.80
CA LEU A 63 2.40 2.80 9.25
C LEU A 63 3.89 2.42 9.29
N GLY A 64 4.80 3.28 8.83
CA GLY A 64 6.22 2.96 8.69
C GLY A 64 6.50 1.90 7.61
N TRP A 65 5.61 1.75 6.65
CA TRP A 65 5.69 0.77 5.57
C TRP A 65 6.25 1.38 4.28
N TYR A 66 6.86 0.53 3.46
CA TYR A 66 7.40 0.91 2.16
C TYR A 66 6.36 0.68 1.05
N PHE A 67 6.49 1.36 -0.07
CA PHE A 67 5.61 1.17 -1.21
C PHE A 67 6.35 1.37 -2.54
N VAL A 68 5.89 0.67 -3.58
CA VAL A 68 6.33 0.81 -4.97
C VAL A 68 5.10 1.09 -5.81
N GLY A 69 4.90 2.35 -6.19
CA GLY A 69 3.73 2.79 -6.92
C GLY A 69 4.07 3.38 -8.28
N ARG A 70 3.12 3.33 -9.21
CA ARG A 70 3.25 4.02 -10.50
C ARG A 70 2.92 5.50 -10.36
N ALA A 71 3.87 6.35 -10.74
CA ALA A 71 3.64 7.78 -10.97
C ALA A 71 3.06 8.00 -12.38
N ARG A 72 2.01 8.82 -12.51
CA ARG A 72 1.46 9.26 -13.81
C ARG A 72 1.61 10.77 -13.95
N LYS A 73 1.78 11.28 -15.18
CA LYS A 73 1.93 12.72 -15.45
C LYS A 73 0.64 13.51 -15.12
N PRO A 74 0.75 14.79 -14.72
CA PRO A 74 1.97 15.50 -14.33
C PRO A 74 2.14 15.43 -12.81
N ASN A 75 2.71 14.34 -12.29
CA ASN A 75 3.12 14.27 -10.89
C ASN A 75 4.65 14.29 -10.81
N PHE A 76 5.18 15.31 -10.16
CA PHE A 76 6.60 15.44 -9.84
C PHE A 76 6.80 15.02 -8.38
N TYR A 77 7.81 14.22 -8.12
CA TYR A 77 8.18 13.79 -6.77
C TYR A 77 9.62 14.20 -6.53
N THR A 78 9.86 14.92 -5.44
CA THR A 78 11.20 15.27 -4.98
C THR A 78 11.43 14.63 -3.63
N ILE A 79 12.65 14.18 -3.40
CA ILE A 79 13.07 13.58 -2.13
C ILE A 79 13.18 14.68 -1.05
N ASP A 80 13.48 15.91 -1.47
CA ASP A 80 13.83 17.06 -0.61
C ASP A 80 12.92 18.31 -0.82
N ASN A 81 11.62 18.13 -1.06
CA ASN A 81 10.65 19.24 -1.24
C ASN A 81 11.00 20.27 -2.35
N GLY A 82 11.86 19.91 -3.31
CA GLY A 82 12.26 20.85 -4.37
C GLY A 82 13.41 21.76 -3.98
N ALA A 83 14.19 21.41 -2.95
CA ALA A 83 15.49 22.02 -2.71
C ALA A 83 16.50 21.56 -3.78
N HIS A 84 16.35 22.05 -5.00
CA HIS A 84 17.34 22.22 -6.09
C HIS A 84 16.65 22.83 -7.31
#